data_AF-A0A953LPN4-F1
#
_entry.id   AF-A0A953LPN4-F1
#
_cell.length_a   1.000
_cell.length_b   1.000
_cell.length_c   1.000
_cell.angle_alpha   90.00
_cell.angle_beta   90.00
_cell.angle_gamma   90.00
#
_symmetry.space_group_name_H-M   'P 1'
#
loop_
_entity.id
_entity.type
_entity.pdbx_description
1 polymer ?
#
loop_
_entity_poly.entity_id
_entity_poly.type
_entity_poly.pdbx_seq_one_letter_code
_entity_poly.pdbx_strand_id
1 'polypeptide(L)'
;MSCESTTPNLPVRREGERGSAYLFALFALLVLSVIGLSLALVTQTEVQISGAERQATRVFYGADSGLRIQLANHLVNGDVEAHTRAHGNPLVLDQRTILGSQMSELIEVSPFYPIFSGVCNLCMVNQDAGYFAVNHALTSTALRIGVIGSTETEQARKMVAQMFALQPWEQTIAALQQAGDLSTIKY
;
A
#
# COMPACT_ATOMS: atom_id res chain seq x y z
N MET A 1 -71.35 16.97 70.91
CA MET A 1 -69.94 17.32 70.66
C MET A 1 -69.20 16.01 70.51
N SER A 2 -69.02 15.57 69.27
CA SER A 2 -68.53 14.23 68.93
C SER A 2 -67.03 14.30 68.63
N CYS A 3 -66.22 13.49 69.30
CA CYS A 3 -64.80 13.35 69.01
C CYS A 3 -64.61 12.36 67.86
N GLU A 4 -64.12 12.85 66.72
CA GLU A 4 -63.69 12.02 65.59
C GLU A 4 -62.23 11.61 65.82
N SER A 5 -62.03 10.29 65.97
CA SER A 5 -60.74 9.66 66.20
C SER A 5 -60.06 9.38 64.86
N THR A 6 -59.26 10.32 64.37
CA THR A 6 -58.37 10.12 63.22
C THR A 6 -57.16 9.29 63.66
N THR A 7 -57.14 8.00 63.33
CA THR A 7 -55.97 7.16 63.54
C THR A 7 -54.91 7.45 62.47
N PRO A 8 -53.65 7.74 62.85
CA PRO A 8 -52.58 8.00 61.89
C PRO A 8 -52.16 6.70 61.20
N ASN A 9 -52.33 6.64 59.88
CA ASN A 9 -51.74 5.60 59.03
C ASN A 9 -50.21 5.74 59.06
N LEU A 10 -49.53 4.86 59.79
CA LEU A 10 -48.07 4.78 59.78
C LEU A 10 -47.61 4.18 58.44
N PRO A 11 -46.68 4.82 57.71
CA PRO A 11 -46.18 4.27 56.46
C PRO A 11 -45.38 3.00 56.73
N VAL A 12 -45.84 1.88 56.16
CA VAL A 12 -45.11 0.61 56.17
C VAL A 12 -43.80 0.80 55.41
N ARG A 13 -42.68 0.85 56.15
CA ARG A 13 -41.35 1.05 55.60
C ARG A 13 -40.90 -0.24 54.91
N ARG A 14 -40.97 -0.28 53.58
CA ARG A 14 -40.43 -1.39 52.76
C ARG A 14 -38.89 -1.34 52.78
N GLU A 15 -38.29 -1.99 53.76
CA GLU A 15 -36.82 -2.07 53.91
C GLU A 15 -36.16 -3.13 53.00
N GLY A 16 -36.95 -3.90 52.23
CA GLY A 16 -36.46 -5.01 51.40
C GLY A 16 -35.94 -4.67 49.98
N GLU A 17 -36.20 -3.47 49.44
CA GLU A 17 -35.89 -3.19 48.01
C GLU A 17 -34.47 -2.66 47.77
N ARG A 18 -33.76 -2.22 48.82
CA ARG A 18 -32.46 -1.52 48.71
C ARG A 18 -31.32 -2.39 48.18
N GLY A 19 -31.34 -3.70 48.42
CA GLY A 19 -30.30 -4.62 47.94
C GLY A 19 -30.38 -4.90 46.44
N SER A 20 -31.60 -4.95 45.88
CA SER A 20 -31.83 -5.29 44.48
C SER A 20 -31.32 -4.20 43.51
N ALA A 21 -31.44 -2.92 43.91
CA ALA A 21 -31.00 -1.79 43.11
C ALA A 21 -29.49 -1.82 42.81
N TYR A 22 -28.67 -2.27 43.78
CA TYR A 22 -27.22 -2.40 43.58
C TYR A 22 -26.87 -3.52 42.59
N LEU A 23 -27.60 -4.64 42.61
CA LEU A 23 -27.38 -5.73 41.65
C LEU A 23 -27.72 -5.29 40.22
N PHE A 24 -28.83 -4.56 40.05
CA PHE A 24 -29.18 -3.99 38.76
C PHE A 24 -28.15 -2.98 38.25
N ALA A 25 -27.64 -2.11 39.12
CA ALA A 25 -26.60 -1.14 38.76
C ALA A 25 -25.30 -1.84 38.34
N LEU A 26 -24.86 -2.86 39.09
CA LEU A 26 -23.67 -3.64 38.74
C LEU A 26 -23.84 -4.40 37.42
N PHE A 27 -25.02 -4.98 37.18
CA PHE A 27 -25.31 -5.65 35.92
C PHE A 27 -25.33 -4.67 34.74
N ALA A 28 -25.94 -3.49 34.90
CA ALA A 28 -25.94 -2.45 33.88
C ALA A 28 -24.53 -1.94 33.56
N LEU A 29 -23.70 -1.73 34.58
CA LEU A 29 -22.29 -1.34 34.40
C LEU A 29 -21.48 -2.44 33.69
N LEU A 30 -21.74 -3.71 34.00
CA LEU A 30 -21.11 -4.84 33.32
C LEU A 30 -21.53 -4.91 31.85
N VAL A 31 -22.81 -4.77 31.53
CA VAL A 31 -23.28 -4.78 30.14
C VAL A 31 -22.71 -3.60 29.36
N LEU A 32 -22.71 -2.40 29.94
CA LEU A 32 -22.13 -1.21 29.32
C LEU A 32 -20.62 -1.36 29.10
N SER A 33 -19.89 -2.00 30.02
CA SER A 33 -18.45 -2.22 29.84
C SER A 33 -18.15 -3.24 28.75
N VAL A 34 -18.93 -4.32 28.65
CA VAL A 34 -18.80 -5.31 27.56
C VAL A 34 -19.06 -4.65 26.20
N ILE A 35 -20.11 -3.82 26.10
CA ILE A 35 -20.41 -3.07 24.88
C ILE A 35 -19.27 -2.09 24.56
N GLY A 36 -18.80 -1.32 25.53
CA GLY A 36 -17.71 -0.37 25.36
C GLY A 36 -16.40 -1.03 24.87
N LEU A 37 -16.05 -2.19 25.44
CA LEU A 37 -14.88 -2.96 25.00
C LEU A 37 -15.06 -3.52 23.59
N SER A 38 -16.25 -4.00 23.24
CA SER A 38 -16.52 -4.50 21.87
C SER A 38 -16.36 -3.40 20.81
N LEU A 39 -16.88 -2.20 21.07
CA LEU A 39 -16.74 -1.03 20.19
C LEU A 39 -15.28 -0.58 20.06
N ALA A 40 -14.52 -0.60 21.17
CA ALA A 40 -13.11 -0.24 21.18
C ALA A 40 -12.29 -1.21 20.30
N LEU A 41 -12.55 -2.51 20.40
CA LEU A 41 -11.88 -3.53 19.59
C LEU A 41 -12.18 -3.35 18.10
N VAL A 42 -13.45 -3.12 17.72
CA VAL A 42 -13.83 -2.88 16.32
C VAL A 42 -13.08 -1.66 15.77
N THR A 43 -13.10 -0.54 16.50
CA THR A 43 -12.40 0.69 16.09
C THR A 43 -10.90 0.44 15.91
N GLN A 44 -10.26 -0.31 16.82
CA GLN A 44 -8.83 -0.65 16.69
C GLN A 44 -8.55 -1.47 15.43
N THR A 45 -9.38 -2.47 15.13
CA THR A 45 -9.22 -3.28 13.92
C THR A 45 -9.42 -2.47 12.65
N GLU A 46 -10.38 -1.55 12.62
CA GLU A 46 -10.64 -0.67 11.46
C GLU A 46 -9.46 0.26 11.19
N VAL A 47 -8.87 0.85 12.23
CA VAL A 47 -7.69 1.70 12.11
C VAL A 47 -6.49 0.92 11.57
N GLN A 48 -6.29 -0.33 12.02
CA GLN A 48 -5.20 -1.18 11.52
C GLN A 48 -5.40 -1.55 10.05
N ILE A 49 -6.62 -1.94 9.66
CA ILE A 49 -6.96 -2.27 8.27
C ILE A 49 -6.75 -1.05 7.37
N SER A 50 -7.26 0.13 7.78
CA SER A 50 -7.10 1.37 7.01
C SER A 50 -5.62 1.77 6.86
N GLY A 51 -4.82 1.57 7.91
CA GLY A 51 -3.37 1.79 7.86
C GLY A 51 -2.69 0.91 6.82
N ALA A 52 -3.02 -0.40 6.82
CA ALA A 52 -2.47 -1.36 5.86
C ALA A 52 -2.90 -1.05 4.42
N GLU A 53 -4.17 -0.71 4.19
CA GLU A 53 -4.70 -0.37 2.87
C GLU A 53 -4.03 0.88 2.28
N ARG A 54 -3.86 1.94 3.09
CA ARG A 54 -3.14 3.15 2.69
C ARG A 54 -1.70 2.85 2.31
N GLN A 55 -1.03 1.99 3.08
CA GLN A 55 0.35 1.62 2.82
C GLN A 55 0.46 0.79 1.52
N ALA A 56 -0.44 -0.17 1.30
CA ALA A 56 -0.51 -0.97 0.09
C ALA A 56 -0.79 -0.11 -1.16
N THR A 57 -1.73 0.82 -1.05
CA THR A 57 -2.09 1.77 -2.11
C THR A 57 -0.90 2.66 -2.47
N ARG A 58 -0.18 3.15 -1.46
CA ARG A 58 1.00 3.99 -1.67
C ARG A 58 2.11 3.26 -2.41
N VAL A 59 2.51 2.06 -1.96
CA VAL A 59 3.55 1.28 -2.67
C VAL A 59 3.09 0.87 -4.06
N PHE A 60 1.79 0.59 -4.26
CA PHE A 60 1.26 0.31 -5.59
C PHE A 60 1.43 1.50 -6.54
N TYR A 61 1.03 2.70 -6.12
CA TYR A 61 1.23 3.91 -6.93
C TYR A 61 2.71 4.25 -7.12
N GLY A 62 3.56 3.95 -6.13
CA GLY A 62 5.00 4.07 -6.27
C GLY A 62 5.54 3.19 -7.40
N ALA A 63 5.12 1.92 -7.44
CA ALA A 63 5.55 0.98 -8.49
C ALA A 63 5.01 1.39 -9.88
N ASP A 64 3.74 1.78 -9.99
CA ASP A 64 3.18 2.26 -11.27
C ASP A 64 3.90 3.53 -11.76
N SER A 65 4.22 4.45 -10.84
CA SER A 65 4.96 5.68 -11.19
C SER A 65 6.38 5.37 -11.66
N GLY A 66 7.04 4.38 -11.07
CA GLY A 66 8.37 3.92 -11.51
C GLY A 66 8.39 3.44 -12.96
N LEU A 67 7.37 2.67 -13.38
CA LEU A 67 7.22 2.23 -14.77
C LEU A 67 7.07 3.42 -15.72
N ARG A 68 6.26 4.41 -15.35
CA ARG A 68 6.03 5.61 -16.18
C ARG A 68 7.25 6.51 -16.26
N ILE A 69 8.00 6.66 -15.17
CA ILE A 69 9.26 7.42 -15.15
C ILE A 69 10.29 6.73 -16.04
N GLN A 70 10.42 5.42 -15.94
CA GLN A 70 11.33 4.65 -16.78
C GLN A 70 10.96 4.75 -18.26
N LEU A 71 9.67 4.68 -18.59
CA LEU A 71 9.17 4.93 -19.94
C LEU A 71 9.49 6.35 -20.43
N ALA A 72 9.26 7.37 -19.61
CA ALA A 72 9.58 8.74 -19.97
C ALA A 72 11.09 8.93 -20.21
N ASN A 73 11.94 8.40 -19.32
CA ASN A 73 13.39 8.44 -19.45
C ASN A 73 13.86 7.71 -20.71
N HIS A 74 13.25 6.58 -21.02
CA HIS A 74 13.54 5.85 -22.25
C HIS A 74 13.18 6.67 -23.49
N LEU A 75 12.00 7.27 -23.53
CA LEU A 75 11.55 8.08 -24.67
C LEU A 75 12.36 9.37 -24.86
N VAL A 76 12.93 9.93 -23.80
CA VAL A 76 13.68 11.21 -23.84
C VAL A 76 15.18 10.98 -24.03
N ASN A 77 15.76 10.07 -23.27
CA ASN A 77 17.22 9.86 -23.20
C ASN A 77 17.67 8.56 -23.89
N GLY A 78 16.74 7.71 -24.35
CA GLY A 78 17.07 6.38 -24.87
C GLY A 78 17.53 5.41 -23.80
N ASP A 79 17.34 5.75 -22.52
CA ASP A 79 17.83 4.96 -21.39
C ASP A 79 17.03 3.65 -21.27
N VAL A 80 17.74 2.53 -21.24
CA VAL A 80 17.18 1.17 -21.08
C VAL A 80 17.65 0.50 -19.80
N GLU A 81 18.44 1.20 -18.97
CA GLU A 81 19.09 0.62 -17.81
C GLU A 81 18.13 0.34 -16.66
N ALA A 82 18.48 -0.68 -15.89
CA ALA A 82 17.74 -1.09 -14.71
C ALA A 82 17.99 -0.11 -13.55
N HIS A 83 16.95 0.50 -13.02
CA HIS A 83 17.03 1.34 -11.84
C HIS A 83 16.83 0.48 -10.60
N THR A 84 17.89 -0.17 -10.12
CA THR A 84 17.80 -1.10 -8.98
C THR A 84 18.81 -0.74 -7.91
N ARG A 85 18.55 -1.17 -6.66
CA ARG A 85 19.55 -1.06 -5.59
C ARG A 85 20.85 -1.81 -5.90
N ALA A 86 20.76 -2.92 -6.64
CA ALA A 86 21.94 -3.67 -7.07
C ALA A 86 22.85 -2.84 -8.00
N HIS A 87 22.27 -1.90 -8.76
CA HIS A 87 23.00 -0.96 -9.63
C HIS A 87 23.33 0.38 -8.93
N GLY A 88 23.03 0.52 -7.63
CA GLY A 88 23.36 1.73 -6.85
C GLY A 88 22.48 2.95 -7.11
N ASN A 89 21.50 2.84 -8.02
CA ASN A 89 20.65 3.96 -8.45
C ASN A 89 19.15 3.65 -8.31
N PRO A 90 18.63 3.37 -7.09
CA PRO A 90 17.20 3.24 -6.90
C PRO A 90 16.50 4.60 -7.04
N LEU A 91 15.27 4.59 -7.56
CA LEU A 91 14.42 5.77 -7.59
C LEU A 91 13.86 6.00 -6.18
N VAL A 92 14.21 7.11 -5.54
CA VAL A 92 13.71 7.45 -4.20
C VAL A 92 12.58 8.47 -4.34
N LEU A 93 11.35 8.08 -3.97
CA LEU A 93 10.18 8.97 -4.05
C LEU A 93 10.01 9.87 -2.83
N ASP A 94 10.26 9.32 -1.65
CA ASP A 94 10.06 10.00 -0.38
C ASP A 94 11.07 9.48 0.64
N GLN A 95 11.64 10.38 1.41
CA GLN A 95 12.52 10.07 2.52
C GLN A 95 12.17 11.00 3.67
N ARG A 96 11.75 10.42 4.80
CA ARG A 96 11.31 11.18 5.98
C ARG A 96 11.89 10.57 7.24
N THR A 97 12.42 11.42 8.10
CA THR A 97 12.89 11.01 9.43
C THR A 97 11.80 11.31 10.46
N ILE A 98 11.33 10.28 11.16
CA ILE A 98 10.30 10.38 12.21
C ILE A 98 10.87 9.77 13.48
N LEU A 99 11.02 10.59 14.54
CA LEU A 99 11.46 10.15 15.86
C LEU A 99 12.77 9.31 15.84
N GLY A 100 13.72 9.69 14.97
CA GLY A 100 15.00 8.99 14.81
C GLY A 100 14.98 7.74 13.93
N SER A 101 13.81 7.35 13.39
CA SER A 101 13.68 6.33 12.36
C SER A 101 13.57 6.99 10.98
N GLN A 102 14.40 6.59 10.01
CA GLN A 102 14.26 7.06 8.63
C GLN A 102 13.33 6.13 7.86
N MET A 103 12.27 6.67 7.29
CA MET A 103 11.37 5.97 6.39
C MET A 103 11.70 6.41 4.97
N SER A 104 12.06 5.47 4.11
CA SER A 104 12.29 5.72 2.68
C SER A 104 11.37 4.86 1.81
N GLU A 105 10.93 5.44 0.71
CA GLU A 105 10.21 4.76 -0.35
C GLU A 105 11.11 4.67 -1.57
N LEU A 106 11.54 3.44 -1.87
CA LEU A 106 12.43 3.12 -2.97
C LEU A 106 11.63 2.40 -4.04
N ILE A 107 11.87 2.74 -5.29
CA ILE A 107 11.36 2.02 -6.44
C ILE A 107 12.53 1.41 -7.18
N GLU A 108 12.37 0.14 -7.48
CA GLU A 108 13.26 -0.64 -8.31
C GLU A 108 12.55 -0.95 -9.62
N VAL A 109 13.15 -0.62 -10.76
CA VAL A 109 12.57 -0.87 -12.09
C VAL A 109 13.52 -1.76 -12.87
N SER A 110 12.96 -2.80 -13.49
CA SER A 110 13.70 -3.68 -14.38
C SER A 110 14.03 -2.97 -15.70
N PRO A 111 15.03 -3.44 -16.45
CA PRO A 111 15.26 -2.93 -17.79
C PRO A 111 14.11 -3.31 -18.73
N PHE A 112 14.09 -2.72 -19.92
CA PHE A 112 13.12 -3.06 -20.98
C PHE A 112 13.44 -4.44 -21.57
N TYR A 113 12.54 -5.42 -21.37
CA TYR A 113 12.69 -6.75 -21.99
C TYR A 113 11.80 -6.87 -23.22
N PRO A 114 12.34 -6.95 -24.45
CA PRO A 114 11.53 -7.16 -25.64
C PRO A 114 10.95 -8.58 -25.66
N ILE A 115 9.62 -8.70 -25.63
CA ILE A 115 8.92 -9.99 -25.70
C ILE A 115 8.49 -10.31 -27.14
N PHE A 116 8.14 -9.28 -27.90
CA PHE A 116 7.62 -9.43 -29.25
C PHE A 116 8.15 -8.31 -30.12
N SER A 117 8.53 -8.64 -31.35
CA SER A 117 8.81 -7.67 -32.41
C SER A 117 7.95 -7.97 -33.63
N GLY A 118 7.41 -6.93 -34.23
CA GLY A 118 6.54 -7.02 -35.40
C GLY A 118 6.75 -5.85 -36.35
N VAL A 119 6.08 -5.93 -37.49
CA VAL A 119 6.12 -4.88 -38.50
C VAL A 119 5.39 -3.65 -37.97
N CYS A 120 6.00 -2.48 -38.11
CA CYS A 120 5.44 -1.23 -37.65
C CYS A 120 4.56 -0.59 -38.74
N ASN A 121 3.27 -0.43 -38.46
CA ASN A 121 2.28 0.12 -39.42
C ASN A 121 2.59 1.58 -39.80
N LEU A 122 3.18 2.35 -38.89
CA LEU A 122 3.55 3.76 -39.12
C LEU A 122 4.93 3.91 -39.79
N CYS A 123 5.70 2.82 -39.88
CA CYS A 123 7.06 2.85 -40.39
C CYS A 123 7.14 2.70 -41.91
N MET A 124 5.99 2.58 -42.61
CA MET A 124 5.93 2.59 -44.07
C MET A 124 6.52 3.85 -44.72
N VAL A 125 6.59 4.96 -43.98
CA VAL A 125 7.24 6.19 -44.45
C VAL A 125 8.77 6.09 -44.40
N ASN A 126 9.32 5.17 -43.58
CA ASN A 126 10.76 4.93 -43.38
C ASN A 126 11.13 3.45 -43.67
N GLN A 127 10.67 2.91 -44.80
CA GLN A 127 10.82 1.47 -45.16
C GLN A 127 12.26 0.97 -45.17
N ASP A 128 13.26 1.84 -45.33
CA ASP A 128 14.68 1.46 -45.40
C ASP A 128 15.42 1.53 -44.05
N ALA A 129 14.76 1.99 -42.97
CA ALA A 129 15.45 2.39 -41.74
C ALA A 129 15.39 1.37 -40.58
N GLY A 130 14.94 0.13 -40.82
CA GLY A 130 15.06 -0.95 -39.82
C GLY A 130 14.22 -0.75 -38.54
N TYR A 131 13.11 -0.03 -38.63
CA TYR A 131 12.22 0.21 -37.49
C TYR A 131 11.14 -0.87 -37.32
N PHE A 132 10.90 -1.27 -36.07
CA PHE A 132 9.93 -2.29 -35.70
C PHE A 132 8.94 -1.76 -34.65
N ALA A 133 7.80 -2.45 -34.53
CA ALA A 133 6.94 -2.32 -33.37
C ALA A 133 7.37 -3.38 -32.35
N VAL A 134 7.79 -2.96 -31.16
CA VAL A 134 8.33 -3.87 -30.15
C VAL A 134 7.53 -3.75 -28.85
N ASN A 135 7.04 -4.88 -28.36
CA ASN A 135 6.41 -4.96 -27.04
C ASN A 135 7.49 -5.29 -26.02
N HIS A 136 7.63 -4.42 -25.03
CA HIS A 136 8.54 -4.61 -23.92
C HIS A 136 7.77 -4.94 -22.65
N ALA A 137 8.25 -5.89 -21.86
CA ALA A 137 7.84 -6.03 -20.47
C ALA A 137 8.81 -5.31 -19.55
N LEU A 138 8.23 -4.70 -18.53
CA LEU A 138 8.95 -4.11 -17.41
C LEU A 138 8.25 -4.51 -16.13
N THR A 139 9.05 -4.71 -15.09
CA THR A 139 8.57 -4.85 -13.73
C THR A 139 9.08 -3.68 -12.90
N SER A 140 8.23 -3.20 -12.00
CA SER A 140 8.61 -2.23 -10.99
C SER A 140 8.22 -2.74 -9.62
N THR A 141 9.15 -2.66 -8.69
CA THR A 141 8.95 -3.02 -7.29
C THR A 141 9.12 -1.78 -6.44
N ALA A 142 8.05 -1.35 -5.78
CA ALA A 142 8.15 -0.32 -4.74
C ALA A 142 8.33 -0.99 -3.38
N LEU A 143 9.29 -0.47 -2.61
CA LEU A 143 9.66 -0.93 -1.29
C LEU A 143 9.61 0.24 -0.33
N ARG A 144 8.94 0.03 0.81
CA ARG A 144 8.99 0.95 1.94
C ARG A 144 9.90 0.37 3.00
N ILE A 145 10.94 1.11 3.36
CA ILE A 145 11.94 0.70 4.32
C ILE A 145 11.90 1.64 5.51
N GLY A 146 11.91 1.08 6.70
CA GLY A 146 12.24 1.79 7.93
C GLY A 146 13.67 1.47 8.34
N VAL A 147 14.48 2.49 8.54
CA VAL A 147 15.86 2.40 9.03
C VAL A 147 15.87 2.88 10.47
N ILE A 148 16.17 1.97 11.40
CA ILE A 148 16.35 2.26 12.81
C ILE A 148 17.81 1.95 13.15
N GLY A 149 18.61 3.00 13.38
CA GLY A 149 20.07 2.85 13.51
C GLY A 149 20.69 2.38 12.19
N SER A 150 21.30 1.19 12.19
CA SER A 150 21.90 0.55 11.01
C SER A 150 21.05 -0.57 10.41
N THR A 151 19.87 -0.83 10.98
CA THR A 151 19.02 -1.95 10.56
C THR A 151 17.93 -1.45 9.64
N GLU A 152 17.95 -1.93 8.39
CA GLU A 152 16.85 -1.75 7.45
C GLU A 152 15.77 -2.80 7.70
N THR A 153 14.52 -2.35 7.82
CA THR A 153 13.35 -3.20 7.97
C THR A 153 12.38 -2.92 6.83
N GLU A 154 12.06 -3.94 6.05
CA GLU A 154 11.06 -3.84 5.01
C GLU A 154 9.66 -3.83 5.64
N GLN A 155 8.91 -2.76 5.36
CA GLN A 155 7.56 -2.59 5.91
C GLN A 155 6.48 -2.96 4.90
N ALA A 156 6.73 -2.72 3.62
CA ALA A 156 5.82 -3.11 2.55
C ALA A 156 6.59 -3.22 1.23
N ARG A 157 6.16 -4.13 0.39
CA ARG A 157 6.65 -4.32 -0.97
C ARG A 157 5.50 -4.63 -1.89
N LYS A 158 5.50 -4.01 -3.07
CA LYS A 158 4.57 -4.34 -4.15
C LYS A 158 5.32 -4.35 -5.47
N MET A 159 5.12 -5.42 -6.22
CA MET A 159 5.58 -5.53 -7.60
C MET A 159 4.40 -5.31 -8.56
N VAL A 160 4.64 -4.54 -9.61
CA VAL A 160 3.74 -4.32 -10.74
C VAL A 160 4.50 -4.65 -12.01
N ALA A 161 3.87 -5.39 -12.90
CA ALA A 161 4.40 -5.69 -14.22
C ALA A 161 3.50 -5.06 -15.28
N GLN A 162 4.08 -4.43 -16.28
CA GLN A 162 3.34 -3.86 -17.41
C GLN A 162 4.08 -4.11 -18.72
N MET A 163 3.30 -4.24 -19.79
CA MET A 163 3.82 -4.29 -21.15
C MET A 163 3.56 -2.97 -21.87
N PHE A 164 4.59 -2.44 -22.53
CA PHE A 164 4.51 -1.25 -23.36
C PHE A 164 4.80 -1.61 -24.83
N ALA A 165 3.92 -1.18 -25.72
CA ALA A 165 4.15 -1.26 -27.16
C ALA A 165 4.83 0.04 -27.62
N LEU A 166 6.10 -0.06 -28.02
CA LEU A 166 6.90 1.07 -28.47
C LEU A 166 7.07 1.00 -29.99
N GLN A 167 6.79 2.13 -30.65
CA GLN A 167 6.96 2.31 -32.10
C GLN A 167 7.17 3.81 -32.40
N PRO A 168 8.08 4.17 -33.32
CA PRO A 168 9.05 3.30 -34.00
C PRO A 168 10.22 2.89 -33.07
N TRP A 169 10.70 1.65 -33.17
CA TRP A 169 11.84 1.14 -32.39
C TRP A 169 12.99 0.68 -33.30
N GLU A 170 14.20 1.16 -33.04
CA GLU A 170 15.40 0.74 -33.76
C GLU A 170 16.00 -0.51 -33.08
N GLN A 171 16.04 -1.64 -33.78
CA GLN A 171 16.67 -2.85 -33.25
C GLN A 171 18.20 -2.72 -33.29
N THR A 172 18.80 -2.22 -32.22
CA THR A 172 20.25 -2.34 -32.02
C THR A 172 20.59 -3.71 -31.46
N ILE A 173 21.69 -4.32 -31.93
CA ILE A 173 22.12 -5.67 -31.51
C ILE A 173 22.38 -5.74 -29.99
N ALA A 174 22.78 -4.62 -29.37
CA ALA A 174 22.96 -4.50 -27.92
C ALA A 174 21.64 -4.66 -27.14
N ALA A 175 20.52 -4.15 -27.66
CA ALA A 175 19.20 -4.28 -27.03
C ALA A 175 18.68 -5.73 -27.02
N LEU A 176 19.09 -6.54 -28.00
CA LEU A 176 18.75 -7.97 -28.05
C LEU A 176 19.60 -8.82 -27.10
N GLN A 177 20.83 -8.42 -26.79
CA GLN A 177 21.69 -9.16 -25.86
C GLN A 177 21.24 -9.03 -24.40
N GLN A 178 20.65 -7.89 -24.01
CA GLN A 178 20.04 -7.73 -22.68
C GLN A 178 18.75 -8.55 -22.50
N ALA A 179 18.05 -8.88 -23.59
CA ALA A 179 16.86 -9.71 -23.57
C ALA A 179 17.13 -11.20 -23.27
N GLY A 180 18.38 -11.65 -23.41
CA GLY A 180 18.76 -13.05 -23.22
C GLY A 180 18.78 -13.52 -21.77
N ASP A 181 18.81 -12.60 -20.79
CA ASP A 181 18.84 -12.95 -19.36
C ASP A 181 17.45 -12.87 -18.71
N LEU A 182 16.51 -13.62 -19.26
CA LEU A 182 15.14 -13.80 -18.74
C LEU A 182 15.10 -14.34 -17.30
N SER A 183 16.24 -14.83 -16.76
CA SER A 183 16.35 -15.32 -15.39
C SER A 183 16.27 -14.21 -14.33
N THR A 184 16.44 -12.95 -14.73
CA THR A 184 16.37 -11.78 -13.85
C THR A 184 14.95 -11.24 -13.63
N ILE A 185 13.96 -11.71 -14.40
CA ILE A 185 12.55 -11.41 -14.15
C ILE A 185 12.10 -12.26 -12.95
N LYS A 186 12.25 -11.71 -11.74
CA LYS A 186 11.70 -12.31 -10.53
C LYS A 186 10.18 -12.16 -10.57
N TYR A 187 9.46 -13.28 -10.69
CA TYR A 187 8.02 -13.38 -10.48
C TYR A 187 7.68 -13.30 -8.98
#